data_AF-A0A7L0SBX4-F1
#
_entry.id   AF-A0A7L0SBX4-F1
#
_cell.length_a   1.000
_cell.length_b   1.000
_cell.length_c   1.000
_cell.angle_alpha   90.00
_cell.angle_beta   90.00
_cell.angle_gamma   90.00
#
_symmetry.space_group_name_H-M   'P 1'
#
loop_
_entity.id
_entity.type
_entity.pdbx_description
1 polymer ?
#
loop_
_entity_poly.entity_id
_entity_poly.type
_entity_poly.pdbx_seq_one_letter_code
_entity_poly.pdbx_strand_id
1 'polypeptide(L)'
;MWTAWCVAMYFFEARAKITQTSGLVLEEDEKATLTCSQNDNHNYMCWYMQQPGKGLQLVYYSIGANQQQEGDIHIGYKANRLNLSDFYLNILSVKMNHSAVYFCASSLDTALQSHLLSLHK
;
A
#
# COMPACT_ATOMS: atom_id res chain seq x y z
N MET A 1 -41.97 29.01 2.62
CA MET A 1 -41.17 29.24 3.84
C MET A 1 -41.18 27.93 4.62
N TRP A 2 -40.00 27.37 4.93
CA TRP A 2 -39.75 26.10 5.66
C TRP A 2 -40.00 24.81 4.83
N THR A 3 -39.09 23.88 4.55
CA THR A 3 -37.68 23.64 4.93
C THR A 3 -36.99 22.90 3.77
N ALA A 4 -36.17 23.61 2.99
CA ALA A 4 -35.23 23.04 2.02
C ALA A 4 -34.01 22.45 2.74
N TRP A 5 -34.22 21.47 3.62
CA TRP A 5 -33.22 20.95 4.57
C TRP A 5 -33.10 19.42 4.57
N CYS A 6 -33.31 18.76 3.43
CA CYS A 6 -33.02 17.32 3.31
C CYS A 6 -32.28 16.95 2.01
N VAL A 7 -31.57 17.89 1.37
CA VAL A 7 -30.78 17.61 0.14
C VAL A 7 -29.28 17.85 0.34
N ALA A 8 -28.80 17.92 1.59
CA ALA A 8 -27.37 18.15 1.85
C ALA A 8 -26.85 17.30 3.01
N MET A 9 -27.22 16.01 3.04
CA MET A 9 -26.29 15.02 3.59
C MET A 9 -25.21 14.84 2.53
N TYR A 10 -24.26 15.76 2.54
CA TYR A 10 -23.03 15.67 1.77
C TYR A 10 -22.39 14.32 2.13
N PHE A 11 -22.53 13.34 1.25
CA PHE A 11 -21.64 12.19 1.22
C PHE A 11 -20.25 12.72 0.86
N PHE A 12 -19.52 13.27 1.83
CA PHE A 12 -18.07 13.34 1.76
C PHE A 12 -17.53 11.94 2.00
N GLU A 13 -17.71 11.03 1.04
CA GLU A 13 -16.78 9.90 0.91
C GLU A 13 -15.49 10.48 0.33
N ALA A 14 -14.69 11.12 1.18
CA ALA A 14 -13.32 11.41 0.82
C ALA A 14 -12.62 10.07 0.65
N ARG A 15 -12.27 9.70 -0.58
CA ARG A 15 -11.42 8.53 -0.81
C ARG A 15 -10.08 8.77 -0.13
N ALA A 16 -9.56 7.77 0.58
CA ALA A 16 -8.23 7.82 1.13
C ALA A 16 -7.20 8.25 0.09
N LYS A 17 -6.46 9.32 0.39
CA LYS A 17 -5.35 9.79 -0.44
C LYS A 17 -4.11 9.05 -0.01
N ILE A 18 -3.48 8.35 -0.95
CA ILE A 18 -2.18 7.72 -0.79
C ILE A 18 -1.09 8.64 -1.36
N THR A 19 -0.02 8.86 -0.60
CA THR A 19 1.21 9.49 -1.07
C THR A 19 2.36 8.52 -0.86
N GLN A 20 3.13 8.20 -1.89
CA GLN A 20 4.25 7.27 -1.79
C GLN A 20 5.49 7.81 -2.51
N THR A 21 6.65 7.18 -2.26
CA THR A 21 7.87 7.44 -3.04
C THR A 21 7.58 7.25 -4.53
N SER A 22 7.91 8.25 -5.35
CA SER A 22 7.56 8.27 -6.78
C SER A 22 8.44 7.35 -7.63
N GLY A 23 9.72 7.20 -7.26
CA GLY A 23 10.67 6.32 -7.94
C GLY A 23 12.08 6.51 -7.39
N LEU A 24 12.89 5.47 -7.52
CA LEU A 24 14.30 5.44 -7.14
C LEU A 24 15.10 4.74 -8.24
N VAL A 25 16.30 5.23 -8.52
CA VAL A 25 17.30 4.54 -9.35
C VAL A 25 18.51 4.32 -8.45
N LEU A 26 18.90 3.07 -8.31
CA LEU A 26 19.82 2.60 -7.27
C LEU A 26 20.81 1.61 -7.88
N GLU A 27 21.98 1.50 -7.26
CA GLU A 27 22.96 0.47 -7.58
C GLU A 27 22.66 -0.83 -6.80
N GLU A 28 23.22 -1.96 -7.24
CA GLU A 28 23.10 -3.21 -6.47
C GLU A 28 23.77 -3.08 -5.10
N ASP A 29 23.27 -3.84 -4.12
CA ASP A 29 23.72 -3.84 -2.72
C ASP A 29 23.44 -2.56 -1.91
N GLU A 30 22.93 -1.50 -2.55
CA GLU A 30 22.42 -0.34 -1.83
C GLU A 30 21.21 -0.69 -0.93
N LYS A 31 20.98 0.13 0.08
CA LYS A 31 19.78 0.09 0.92
C LYS A 31 18.83 1.18 0.47
N ALA A 32 17.54 0.90 0.50
CA ALA A 32 16.53 1.89 0.18
C ALA A 32 15.31 1.74 1.08
N THR A 33 14.56 2.84 1.21
CA THR A 33 13.29 2.86 1.93
C THR A 33 12.25 3.49 1.03
N LEU A 34 11.19 2.74 0.76
CA LEU A 34 9.97 3.25 0.15
C LEU A 34 9.04 3.72 1.28
N THR A 35 8.48 4.90 1.10
CA THR A 35 7.54 5.52 2.03
C THR A 35 6.15 5.50 1.43
N CYS A 36 5.14 5.31 2.29
CA CYS A 36 3.74 5.48 1.94
C CYS A 36 3.01 6.12 3.10
N SER A 37 2.17 7.12 2.82
CA SER A 37 1.31 7.77 3.79
C SER A 37 -0.15 7.85 3.32
N GLN A 38 -1.07 7.78 4.27
CA GLN A 38 -2.52 7.84 4.07
C GLN A 38 -3.15 8.85 5.05
N ASN A 39 -4.32 9.40 4.69
CA ASN A 39 -4.97 10.49 5.44
C ASN A 39 -6.38 10.15 5.98
N ASP A 40 -6.77 8.89 5.93
CA ASP A 40 -8.15 8.41 6.16
C ASP A 40 -8.23 7.41 7.32
N ASN A 41 -7.21 7.41 8.20
CA ASN A 41 -7.13 6.57 9.40
C ASN A 41 -7.38 5.06 9.16
N HIS A 42 -7.08 4.59 7.95
CA HIS A 42 -7.19 3.18 7.56
C HIS A 42 -6.29 2.27 8.40
N ASN A 43 -6.88 1.22 8.98
CA ASN A 43 -6.16 0.22 9.75
C ASN A 43 -5.19 -0.57 8.87
N TYR A 44 -5.70 -1.02 7.72
CA TYR A 44 -4.96 -1.86 6.80
C TYR A 44 -4.12 -1.03 5.85
N MET A 45 -2.85 -1.39 5.69
CA MET A 45 -2.02 -0.93 4.57
C MET A 45 -1.21 -2.08 4.00
N CYS A 46 -1.01 -2.06 2.69
CA CYS A 46 -0.30 -3.10 1.96
C CYS A 46 0.78 -2.50 1.08
N TRP A 47 1.90 -3.19 0.99
CA TRP A 47 2.91 -2.99 -0.04
C TRP A 47 2.85 -4.14 -1.03
N TYR A 48 2.63 -3.79 -2.29
CA TYR A 48 2.72 -4.70 -3.43
C TYR A 48 3.89 -4.31 -4.31
N MET A 49 4.44 -5.27 -5.04
CA MET A 49 5.31 -5.01 -6.18
C MET A 49 4.79 -5.74 -7.42
N GLN A 50 5.08 -5.16 -8.57
CA GLN A 50 4.74 -5.70 -9.88
C GLN A 50 5.96 -5.65 -10.77
N GLN A 51 6.50 -6.83 -11.08
CA GLN A 51 7.53 -6.97 -12.11
C GLN A 51 6.90 -7.02 -13.51
N PRO A 52 7.63 -6.63 -14.56
CA PRO A 52 7.16 -6.76 -15.94
C PRO A 52 6.67 -8.18 -16.24
N GLY A 53 5.46 -8.31 -16.79
CA GLY A 53 4.86 -9.60 -17.14
C GLY A 53 4.35 -10.44 -15.95
N LYS A 54 4.42 -9.94 -14.71
CA LYS A 54 3.84 -10.59 -13.53
C LYS A 54 2.61 -9.85 -13.01
N GLY A 55 1.79 -10.57 -12.24
CA GLY A 55 0.69 -9.97 -11.47
C GLY A 55 1.22 -9.16 -10.27
N LEU A 56 0.30 -8.49 -9.57
CA LEU A 56 0.61 -7.88 -8.27
C LEU A 56 0.98 -8.97 -7.26
N GLN A 57 2.09 -8.77 -6.56
CA GLN A 57 2.58 -9.70 -5.54
C GLN A 57 2.67 -8.95 -4.21
N LEU A 58 2.16 -9.55 -3.14
CA LEU A 58 2.16 -8.95 -1.81
C LEU A 58 3.54 -9.07 -1.17
N VAL A 59 4.13 -7.94 -0.77
CA VAL A 59 5.44 -7.90 -0.10
C VAL A 59 5.24 -7.90 1.41
N TYR A 60 4.41 -6.98 1.92
CA TYR A 60 4.01 -6.90 3.32
C TYR A 60 2.60 -6.30 3.43
N TYR A 61 1.90 -6.64 4.50
CA TYR A 61 0.70 -5.93 4.91
C TYR A 61 0.77 -5.57 6.40
N SER A 62 -0.06 -4.63 6.81
CA SER A 62 -0.21 -4.21 8.18
C SER A 62 -1.69 -4.10 8.48
N ILE A 63 -2.10 -4.57 9.66
CA ILE A 63 -3.49 -4.52 10.14
C ILE A 63 -3.70 -3.42 11.21
N GLY A 64 -2.65 -2.65 11.49
CA GLY A 64 -2.62 -1.60 12.49
C GLY A 64 -1.19 -1.16 12.82
N ALA A 65 -1.06 -0.16 13.70
CA ALA A 65 0.22 0.32 14.16
C ALA A 65 1.01 -0.80 14.87
N ASN A 66 2.25 -0.99 14.47
CA ASN A 66 3.20 -2.02 14.91
C ASN A 66 2.72 -3.46 14.64
N GLN A 67 1.76 -3.64 13.74
CA GLN A 67 1.16 -4.93 13.40
C GLN A 67 1.36 -5.20 11.90
N GLN A 68 2.60 -5.44 11.49
CA GLN A 68 2.97 -5.81 10.12
C GLN A 68 3.24 -7.32 10.00
N GLN A 69 2.88 -7.88 8.85
CA GLN A 69 2.92 -9.29 8.52
C GLN A 69 3.54 -9.48 7.13
N GLU A 70 4.30 -10.56 6.97
CA GLU A 70 4.95 -10.93 5.72
C GLU A 70 3.94 -11.31 4.64
N GLY A 71 4.19 -10.86 3.41
CA GLY A 71 3.50 -11.33 2.21
C GLY A 71 4.22 -12.50 1.53
N ASP A 72 3.75 -12.85 0.34
CA ASP A 72 4.28 -13.96 -0.46
C ASP A 72 5.77 -13.79 -0.83
N ILE A 73 6.23 -12.54 -0.95
CA ILE A 73 7.58 -12.20 -1.42
C ILE A 73 8.28 -11.18 -0.51
N HIS A 74 8.40 -11.51 0.76
CA HIS A 74 8.99 -10.65 1.79
C HIS A 74 10.53 -10.73 1.89
N ILE A 75 11.16 -11.75 1.31
CA ILE A 75 12.61 -11.98 1.42
C ILE A 75 13.39 -10.79 0.82
N GLY A 76 14.33 -10.25 1.59
CA GLY A 76 15.12 -9.07 1.19
C GLY A 76 14.48 -7.73 1.60
N TYR A 77 13.27 -7.77 2.18
CA TYR A 77 12.55 -6.61 2.66
C TYR A 77 12.37 -6.61 4.19
N LYS A 78 12.14 -5.44 4.77
CA LYS A 78 11.57 -5.27 6.11
C LYS A 78 10.56 -4.13 6.10
N ALA A 79 9.35 -4.37 6.59
CA ALA A 79 8.35 -3.32 6.73
C ALA A 79 8.27 -2.77 8.16
N ASN A 80 7.90 -1.51 8.28
CA ASN A 80 7.65 -0.87 9.58
C ASN A 80 6.42 0.05 9.49
N ARG A 81 5.45 -0.17 10.38
CA ARG A 81 4.24 0.65 10.52
C ARG A 81 4.21 1.24 11.93
N LEU A 82 4.82 2.40 12.16
CA LEU A 82 4.87 2.98 13.52
C LEU A 82 3.53 3.59 13.95
N ASN A 83 2.72 4.04 13.00
CA ASN A 83 1.44 4.70 13.22
C ASN A 83 0.44 4.32 12.11
N LEU A 84 -0.82 4.76 12.21
CA LEU A 84 -1.82 4.47 11.17
C LEU A 84 -1.63 5.28 9.88
N SER A 85 -0.84 6.35 9.88
CA SER A 85 -0.66 7.19 8.69
C SER A 85 0.41 6.66 7.75
N ASP A 86 1.51 6.13 8.28
CA ASP A 86 2.74 5.86 7.52
C ASP A 86 3.14 4.39 7.53
N PHE A 87 3.46 3.85 6.35
CA PHE A 87 3.97 2.50 6.17
C PHE A 87 5.27 2.47 5.35
N TYR A 88 6.36 2.08 5.99
CA TYR A 88 7.69 2.04 5.40
C TYR A 88 8.04 0.64 4.93
N LEU A 89 8.66 0.53 3.75
CA LEU A 89 9.23 -0.71 3.22
C LEU A 89 10.73 -0.52 2.95
N ASN A 90 11.56 -1.17 3.75
CA ASN A 90 13.01 -1.16 3.59
C ASN A 90 13.45 -2.30 2.69
N ILE A 91 14.26 -1.99 1.69
CA ILE A 91 15.00 -2.93 0.86
C ILE A 91 16.38 -3.09 1.49
N LEU A 92 16.71 -4.29 1.97
CA LEU A 92 17.90 -4.53 2.80
C LEU A 92 19.21 -4.55 2.00
N SER A 93 19.13 -4.95 0.74
CA SER A 93 20.21 -4.96 -0.25
C SER A 93 19.54 -5.06 -1.62
N VAL A 94 19.70 -4.05 -2.45
CA VAL A 94 19.09 -3.97 -3.79
C VAL A 94 19.70 -5.02 -4.71
N LYS A 95 18.84 -5.68 -5.49
CA LYS A 95 19.19 -6.71 -6.47
C LYS A 95 18.31 -6.52 -7.70
N MET A 96 18.71 -7.06 -8.85
CA MET A 96 17.93 -6.96 -10.09
C MET A 96 16.46 -7.38 -9.96
N ASN A 97 16.15 -8.38 -9.12
CA ASN A 97 14.77 -8.82 -8.88
C ASN A 97 13.92 -7.80 -8.09
N HIS A 98 14.53 -6.80 -7.45
CA HIS A 98 13.82 -5.70 -6.80
C HIS A 98 13.40 -4.60 -7.80
N SER A 99 13.84 -4.67 -9.06
CA SER A 99 13.39 -3.76 -10.12
C SER A 99 11.95 -4.06 -10.52
N ALA A 100 11.04 -3.18 -10.08
CA ALA A 100 9.59 -3.34 -10.22
C ALA A 100 8.87 -2.01 -10.01
N VAL A 101 7.59 -1.96 -10.34
CA VAL A 101 6.69 -0.91 -9.86
C VAL A 101 6.17 -1.32 -8.48
N TYR A 102 6.25 -0.43 -7.50
CA TYR A 102 5.76 -0.66 -6.15
C TYR A 102 4.45 0.12 -5.92
N PHE A 103 3.47 -0.54 -5.31
CA PHE A 103 2.17 0.04 -5.01
C PHE A 103 1.89 -0.05 -3.53
N CYS A 104 1.49 1.08 -2.95
CA CYS A 104 0.90 1.13 -1.63
C CYS A 104 -0.62 1.27 -1.73
N ALA A 105 -1.34 0.53 -0.90
CA ALA A 105 -2.78 0.63 -0.75
C ALA A 105 -3.18 0.67 0.73
N SER A 106 -4.32 1.29 1.05
CA SER A 106 -4.88 1.28 2.40
C SER A 106 -6.37 0.95 2.38
N SER A 107 -6.88 0.41 3.49
CA SER A 107 -8.30 0.09 3.66
C SER A 107 -8.71 0.18 5.13
N LEU A 108 -9.96 0.60 5.39
CA LEU A 108 -10.53 0.64 6.73
C LEU A 108 -10.69 -0.77 7.32
N ASP A 109 -11.23 -1.67 6.51
CA ASP A 109 -11.46 -3.09 6.84
C ASP A 109 -10.62 -4.00 5.95
N THR A 110 -10.50 -5.28 6.32
CA THR A 110 -9.93 -6.30 5.42
C THR A 110 -10.86 -6.38 4.22
N ALA A 111 -10.47 -5.75 3.10
CA ALA A 111 -11.05 -6.12 1.82
C ALA A 111 -10.64 -7.58 1.59
N LEU A 112 -11.53 -8.51 1.94
CA LEU A 112 -11.44 -9.88 1.48
C LEU A 112 -11.38 -9.73 -0.04
N GLN A 113 -10.21 -9.93 -0.64
CA GLN A 113 -10.04 -10.03 -2.10
C GLN A 113 -10.80 -11.30 -2.54
N SER A 114 -12.13 -11.23 -2.44
CA SER A 114 -13.06 -12.18 -2.99
C SER A 114 -13.08 -11.86 -4.47
N HIS A 115 -12.52 -12.78 -5.24
CA HIS A 115 -12.50 -12.82 -6.69
C HIS A 115 -11.40 -12.00 -7.36
N LEU A 116 -10.37 -12.74 -7.79
CA LEU A 116 -10.09 -12.91 -9.22
C LEU A 116 -10.51 -11.72 -10.08
N LEU A 117 -9.66 -10.69 -10.15
CA LEU A 117 -9.47 -10.06 -11.44
C LEU A 117 -8.73 -11.10 -12.29
N SER A 118 -9.51 -12.03 -12.84
CA SER A 118 -9.16 -12.66 -14.10
C SER A 118 -8.85 -11.52 -15.06
N LEU A 119 -7.56 -11.20 -15.20
CA LEU A 119 -7.04 -10.65 -16.44
C LEU A 119 -7.19 -11.74 -17.49
N HIS A 120 -8.43 -11.94 -17.94
CA HIS A 120 -8.70 -12.56 -19.22
C HIS A 120 -8.28 -11.54 -20.28
N LYS A 121 -7.12 -11.85 -20.86
CA LYS A 121 -6.67 -11.64 -22.24
C LYS A 121 -7.22 -10.44 -23.01
#